data_AF-A0A2D7CMJ9-F1
#
_entry.id   AF-A0A2D7CMJ9-F1
#
_cell.length_a   1.000
_cell.length_b   1.000
_cell.length_c   1.000
_cell.angle_alpha   90.00
_cell.angle_beta   90.00
_cell.angle_gamma   90.00
#
_symmetry.space_group_name_H-M   'P 1'
#
loop_
_entity.id
_entity.type
_entity.pdbx_description
1 polymer ?
#
loop_
_entity_poly.entity_id
_entity_poly.type
_entity_poly.pdbx_seq_one_letter_code
_entity_poly.pdbx_strand_id
1 'polypeptide(L)'
;MTEARLIVENFVDSMTHLMELLIKETSILNDKDFDGLKSIQSRKLHLSRVYEDAQKRLHEQRDSVNCLNEEEREDLRKLYKKFRGVLSENMIALRGSHDATENVIKIVIDAVKKERGIQAHNAPAFKARPQGYKAYANV
;
A
#
# COMPACT_ATOMS: atom_id res chain seq x y z
N MET A 1 -25.87 -22.66 -1.64
CA MET A 1 -24.52 -22.28 -2.11
C MET A 1 -23.54 -23.33 -1.63
N THR A 2 -22.54 -23.70 -2.43
CA THR A 2 -21.45 -24.59 -2.03
C THR A 2 -20.39 -23.81 -1.23
N GLU A 3 -19.72 -24.48 -0.29
CA GLU A 3 -18.64 -23.89 0.52
C GLU A 3 -17.53 -23.27 -0.35
N ALA A 4 -17.17 -23.95 -1.45
CA ALA A 4 -16.21 -23.46 -2.44
C ALA A 4 -16.59 -22.09 -3.04
N ARG A 5 -17.87 -21.89 -3.39
CA ARG A 5 -18.33 -20.64 -3.98
C ARG A 5 -18.30 -19.48 -2.99
N LEU A 6 -18.66 -19.77 -1.73
CA LEU A 6 -18.58 -18.80 -0.63
C LEU A 6 -17.13 -18.34 -0.37
N ILE A 7 -16.15 -19.23 -0.52
CA ILE A 7 -14.73 -18.88 -0.33
C ILE A 7 -14.25 -17.93 -1.42
N VAL A 8 -14.63 -18.18 -2.68
CA VAL A 8 -14.28 -17.28 -3.78
C VAL A 8 -14.98 -15.93 -3.62
N GLU A 9 -16.27 -15.92 -3.30
CA GLU A 9 -17.04 -14.68 -3.09
C GLU A 9 -16.44 -13.83 -1.96
N ASN A 10 -16.13 -14.44 -0.81
CA ASN A 10 -15.46 -13.73 0.29
C ASN A 10 -14.10 -13.15 -0.11
N PHE A 11 -13.34 -13.85 -0.94
CA PHE A 11 -12.07 -13.35 -1.45
C PHE A 11 -12.25 -12.15 -2.38
N VAL A 12 -13.20 -12.23 -3.32
CA VAL A 12 -13.56 -11.13 -4.23
C VAL A 12 -14.04 -9.90 -3.45
N ASP A 13 -14.90 -10.08 -2.46
CA ASP A 13 -15.44 -9.00 -1.63
C ASP A 13 -14.35 -8.35 -0.79
N SER A 14 -13.50 -9.15 -0.14
CA SER A 14 -12.39 -8.62 0.67
C SER A 14 -11.41 -7.77 -0.17
N MET A 15 -11.09 -8.24 -1.38
CA MET A 15 -10.22 -7.53 -2.33
C MET A 15 -10.86 -6.24 -2.83
N THR A 16 -12.16 -6.27 -3.13
CA THR A 16 -12.91 -5.11 -3.63
C THR A 16 -12.99 -4.01 -2.57
N HIS A 17 -13.38 -4.35 -1.34
CA HIS A 17 -13.44 -3.39 -0.24
C HIS A 17 -12.08 -2.79 0.11
N LEU A 18 -11.02 -3.61 0.10
CA LEU A 18 -9.67 -3.12 0.34
C LEU A 18 -9.21 -2.19 -0.80
N MET A 19 -9.50 -2.54 -2.05
CA MET A 19 -9.21 -1.71 -3.21
C MET A 19 -9.88 -0.34 -3.12
N GLU A 20 -11.16 -0.28 -2.79
CA GLU A 20 -11.90 0.98 -2.60
C GLU A 20 -11.27 1.86 -1.52
N LEU A 21 -10.84 1.25 -0.42
CA LEU A 21 -10.16 1.99 0.65
C LEU A 21 -8.80 2.53 0.20
N LEU A 22 -8.02 1.74 -0.54
CA LEU A 22 -6.73 2.16 -1.07
C LEU A 22 -6.86 3.28 -2.10
N ILE A 23 -7.89 3.25 -2.95
CA ILE A 23 -8.21 4.35 -3.87
C ILE A 23 -8.53 5.62 -3.07
N LYS A 24 -9.35 5.50 -2.02
CA LYS A 24 -9.68 6.62 -1.13
C LYS A 24 -8.43 7.16 -0.43
N GLU A 25 -7.56 6.30 0.06
CA GLU A 25 -6.30 6.70 0.69
C GLU A 25 -5.38 7.42 -0.30
N THR A 26 -5.27 6.93 -1.53
CA THR A 26 -4.51 7.60 -2.60
C THR A 26 -5.05 9.00 -2.88
N SER A 27 -6.38 9.17 -2.94
CA SER A 27 -7.01 10.50 -3.09
C SER A 27 -6.63 11.42 -1.94
N ILE A 28 -6.81 10.95 -0.69
CA ILE A 28 -6.50 11.72 0.52
C ILE A 28 -5.02 12.15 0.54
N LEU A 29 -4.10 11.25 0.16
CA LEU A 29 -2.67 11.54 0.06
C LEU A 29 -2.35 12.59 -1.01
N ASN A 30 -3.02 12.51 -2.17
CA ASN A 30 -2.88 13.51 -3.23
C ASN A 30 -3.44 14.88 -2.81
N ASP A 31 -4.54 14.88 -2.06
CA ASP A 31 -5.21 16.07 -1.53
C ASP A 31 -4.48 16.65 -0.30
N LYS A 32 -3.46 15.95 0.22
CA LYS A 32 -2.70 16.29 1.44
C LYS A 32 -3.57 16.41 2.69
N ASP A 33 -4.69 15.69 2.73
CA ASP A 33 -5.60 15.65 3.88
C ASP A 33 -5.12 14.63 4.94
N PHE A 34 -4.18 15.04 5.77
CA PHE A 34 -3.58 14.16 6.78
C PHE A 34 -4.54 13.80 7.94
N ASP A 35 -5.60 14.58 8.16
CA ASP A 35 -6.62 14.25 9.16
C ASP A 35 -7.62 13.23 8.62
N GLY A 36 -8.01 13.35 7.35
CA GLY A 36 -8.71 12.30 6.61
C GLY A 36 -7.95 10.98 6.60
N LEU A 37 -6.62 11.02 6.50
CA LEU A 37 -5.76 9.82 6.51
C LEU A 37 -5.86 9.05 7.84
N LYS A 38 -5.92 9.74 8.98
CA LYS A 38 -6.08 9.10 10.30
C LYS A 38 -7.41 8.35 10.40
N SER A 39 -8.48 8.93 9.86
CA SER A 39 -9.84 8.37 9.95
C SER A 39 -9.97 7.00 9.26
N ILE A 40 -9.11 6.70 8.28
CA ILE A 40 -9.19 5.46 7.49
C ILE A 40 -8.22 4.36 7.96
N GLN A 41 -7.26 4.64 8.85
CA GLN A 41 -6.24 3.66 9.28
C GLN A 41 -6.83 2.43 9.98
N SER A 42 -7.80 2.63 10.89
CA SER A 42 -8.44 1.51 11.59
C SER A 42 -9.19 0.59 10.62
N ARG A 43 -9.91 1.19 9.65
CA ARG A 43 -10.59 0.45 8.59
C ARG A 43 -9.62 -0.27 7.66
N LYS A 44 -8.46 0.33 7.37
CA LYS A 44 -7.38 -0.29 6.58
C LYS A 44 -6.85 -1.53 7.26
N LEU A 45 -6.53 -1.44 8.55
CA LEU A 45 -6.07 -2.60 9.32
C LEU A 45 -7.10 -3.73 9.32
N HIS A 46 -8.38 -3.41 9.52
CA HIS A 46 -9.45 -4.40 9.51
C HIS A 46 -9.58 -5.08 8.13
N LEU A 47 -9.70 -4.30 7.05
CA LEU A 47 -9.87 -4.85 5.70
C LEU A 47 -8.64 -5.62 5.21
N SER A 48 -7.43 -5.21 5.59
CA SER A 48 -6.21 -5.97 5.31
C SER A 48 -6.23 -7.34 5.97
N ARG A 49 -6.69 -7.44 7.22
CA ARG A 49 -6.83 -8.74 7.92
C ARG A 49 -7.88 -9.62 7.27
N VAL A 50 -9.04 -9.06 6.92
CA VAL A 50 -10.12 -9.79 6.23
C VAL A 50 -9.62 -10.34 4.88
N TYR A 51 -8.88 -9.53 4.13
CA TYR A 51 -8.25 -9.97 2.88
C TYR A 51 -7.20 -11.07 3.10
N GLU A 52 -6.34 -10.93 4.11
CA GLU A 52 -5.32 -11.95 4.45
C GLU A 52 -5.96 -13.29 4.83
N ASP A 53 -7.01 -13.26 5.65
CA ASP A 53 -7.77 -14.45 6.05
C ASP A 53 -8.49 -15.10 4.86
N ALA A 54 -9.10 -14.29 3.99
CA ALA A 54 -9.75 -14.78 2.78
C ALA A 54 -8.75 -15.38 1.78
N GLN A 55 -7.58 -14.74 1.61
CA GLN A 55 -6.49 -15.25 0.78
C GLN A 55 -5.95 -16.57 1.33
N LYS A 56 -5.76 -16.67 2.65
CA LYS A 56 -5.29 -17.89 3.31
C LYS A 56 -6.29 -19.04 3.10
N ARG A 57 -7.59 -18.78 3.30
CA ARG A 57 -8.66 -19.76 3.06
C ARG A 57 -8.72 -20.23 1.61
N LEU A 58 -8.62 -19.31 0.65
CA LEU A 58 -8.58 -19.65 -0.78
C LEU A 58 -7.33 -20.47 -1.13
N HIS A 59 -6.21 -20.20 -0.47
CA HIS A 59 -4.97 -20.96 -0.65
C HIS A 59 -5.03 -22.36 -0.01
N GLU A 60 -5.67 -22.51 1.14
CA GLU A 60 -5.90 -23.81 1.81
C GLU A 60 -6.87 -24.68 1.00
N GLN A 61 -7.88 -24.06 0.39
CA GLN A 61 -8.85 -24.74 -0.46
C GLN A 61 -8.67 -24.34 -1.94
N ARG A 62 -7.52 -24.69 -2.52
CA ARG A 62 -7.19 -24.31 -3.92
C ARG A 62 -8.20 -24.83 -4.94
N ASP A 63 -8.88 -25.94 -4.65
CA ASP A 63 -9.89 -26.49 -5.53
C ASP A 63 -11.19 -25.68 -5.55
N SER A 64 -11.35 -24.70 -4.65
CA SER A 64 -12.53 -23.84 -4.60
C SER A 64 -12.68 -22.99 -5.86
N VAL A 65 -11.59 -22.60 -6.53
CA VAL A 65 -11.67 -21.93 -7.85
C VAL A 65 -12.17 -22.85 -8.96
N ASN A 66 -12.23 -24.17 -8.75
CA ASN A 66 -12.83 -25.09 -9.71
C ASN A 66 -14.35 -24.95 -9.82
N CYS A 67 -15.00 -24.30 -8.84
CA CYS A 67 -16.43 -24.01 -8.93
C CYS A 67 -16.76 -22.85 -9.91
N LEU A 68 -15.73 -22.15 -10.41
CA LEU A 68 -15.89 -21.04 -11.34
C LEU A 68 -15.82 -21.51 -12.79
N ASN A 69 -16.69 -20.97 -13.62
CA ASN A 69 -16.60 -21.09 -15.07
C ASN A 69 -15.46 -20.21 -15.63
N GLU A 70 -15.15 -20.32 -16.94
CA GLU A 70 -14.02 -19.58 -17.52
C GLU A 70 -14.23 -18.05 -17.53
N GLU A 71 -15.47 -17.59 -17.65
CA GLU A 71 -15.80 -16.15 -17.58
C GLU A 71 -15.54 -15.59 -16.17
N GLU A 72 -16.04 -16.27 -15.13
CA GLU A 72 -15.83 -15.94 -13.72
C GLU A 72 -14.33 -15.97 -13.36
N ARG A 73 -13.56 -16.94 -13.90
CA ARG A 73 -12.10 -17.01 -13.72
C ARG A 73 -11.39 -15.84 -14.37
N GLU A 74 -11.81 -15.47 -15.58
CA GLU A 74 -11.21 -14.35 -16.30
C GLU A 74 -11.50 -13.03 -15.59
N ASP A 75 -12.71 -12.86 -15.06
CA ASP A 75 -13.06 -11.68 -14.26
C ASP A 75 -12.29 -11.62 -12.94
N LEU A 76 -12.08 -12.76 -12.27
CA LEU A 76 -11.19 -12.83 -11.10
C LEU A 76 -9.75 -12.43 -11.44
N ARG A 77 -9.21 -12.86 -12.60
CA ARG A 77 -7.87 -12.44 -13.06
C ARG A 77 -7.81 -10.94 -13.33
N LYS A 78 -8.83 -10.37 -13.98
CA LYS A 78 -8.92 -8.92 -14.22
C LYS A 78 -8.99 -8.14 -12.91
N LEU A 79 -9.81 -8.59 -11.96
CA LEU A 79 -9.92 -7.98 -10.64
C LEU A 79 -8.59 -8.00 -9.90
N TYR A 80 -7.90 -9.14 -9.89
CA TYR A 80 -6.58 -9.26 -9.27
C TYR A 80 -5.54 -8.33 -9.92
N LYS A 81 -5.55 -8.22 -11.26
CA LYS A 81 -4.68 -7.28 -11.98
C LYS A 81 -4.97 -5.82 -11.59
N LYS A 82 -6.25 -5.45 -11.51
CA LYS A 82 -6.68 -4.10 -11.09
C LYS A 82 -6.25 -3.81 -9.64
N PHE A 83 -6.46 -4.76 -8.73
CA PHE A 83 -6.07 -4.64 -7.33
C PHE A 83 -4.56 -4.39 -7.18
N ARG A 84 -3.72 -5.13 -7.91
CA ARG A 84 -2.26 -4.88 -7.92
C ARG A 84 -1.89 -3.49 -8.44
N GLY A 85 -2.62 -2.98 -9.44
CA GLY A 85 -2.45 -1.61 -9.92
C GLY A 85 -2.72 -0.58 -8.81
N VAL A 86 -3.87 -0.70 -8.15
CA VAL A 86 -4.26 0.19 -7.04
C VAL A 86 -3.27 0.14 -5.87
N LEU A 87 -2.78 -1.05 -5.49
CA LEU A 87 -1.73 -1.18 -4.48
C LEU A 87 -0.45 -0.43 -4.88
N SER A 88 -0.02 -0.58 -6.14
CA SER A 88 1.17 0.11 -6.65
C SER A 88 1.00 1.62 -6.65
N GLU A 89 -0.15 2.13 -7.08
CA GLU A 89 -0.47 3.57 -7.06
C GLU A 89 -0.46 4.12 -5.63
N ASN A 90 -1.11 3.43 -4.69
CA ASN A 90 -1.13 3.80 -3.28
C ASN A 90 0.28 3.86 -2.67
N MET A 91 1.13 2.87 -2.98
CA MET A 91 2.54 2.88 -2.56
C MET A 91 3.33 4.06 -3.13
N ILE A 92 3.12 4.40 -4.40
CA ILE A 92 3.77 5.56 -5.03
C ILE A 92 3.32 6.86 -4.36
N ALA A 93 2.03 7.02 -4.10
CA ALA A 93 1.48 8.18 -3.42
C ALA A 93 2.04 8.33 -1.98
N LEU A 94 2.09 7.23 -1.23
CA LEU A 94 2.70 7.21 0.11
C LEU A 94 4.17 7.63 0.08
N ARG A 95 4.94 7.08 -0.85
CA ARG A 95 6.36 7.43 -1.00
C ARG A 95 6.54 8.90 -1.40
N GLY A 96 5.74 9.40 -2.34
CA GLY A 96 5.76 10.80 -2.74
C GLY A 96 5.44 11.76 -1.58
N SER A 97 4.47 11.41 -0.74
CA SER A 97 4.12 12.17 0.47
C SER A 97 5.26 12.18 1.50
N HIS A 98 5.92 11.04 1.70
CA HIS A 98 7.11 10.94 2.55
C HIS A 98 8.27 11.78 2.02
N ASP A 99 8.63 11.63 0.74
CA ASP A 99 9.74 12.36 0.10
C ASP A 99 9.48 13.88 0.08
N ALA A 100 8.22 14.31 -0.10
CA ALA A 100 7.84 15.72 0.01
C ALA A 100 8.04 16.25 1.43
N THR A 101 7.70 15.46 2.45
CA THR A 101 7.89 15.82 3.86
C THR A 101 9.38 15.92 4.20
N GLU A 102 10.22 14.98 3.77
CA GLU A 102 11.67 15.04 3.94
C GLU A 102 12.28 16.28 3.27
N ASN A 103 11.83 16.62 2.06
CA ASN A 103 12.29 17.82 1.35
C ASN A 103 11.90 19.11 2.09
N VAL A 104 10.69 19.19 2.64
CA VAL A 104 10.27 20.35 3.47
C VAL A 104 11.15 20.46 4.71
N ILE A 105 11.41 19.34 5.42
CA ILE A 105 12.32 19.32 6.57
C ILE A 105 13.72 19.81 6.19
N LYS A 106 14.25 19.34 5.05
CA LYS A 106 15.55 19.77 4.53
C LYS A 106 15.57 21.28 4.25
N ILE A 107 14.54 21.81 3.60
CA ILE A 107 14.40 23.26 3.32
C ILE A 107 14.36 24.06 4.64
N VAL A 108 13.61 23.59 5.64
CA VAL A 108 13.55 24.24 6.97
C VAL A 108 14.91 24.21 7.66
N ILE A 109 15.60 23.06 7.65
CA ILE A 109 16.96 22.92 8.20
C ILE A 109 17.93 23.87 7.48
N ASP A 110 17.88 23.94 6.15
CA ASP A 110 18.76 24.78 5.35
C ASP A 110 18.48 26.28 5.59
N ALA A 111 17.21 26.66 5.75
CA ALA A 111 16.81 28.02 6.12
C ALA A 111 17.34 28.40 7.52
N VAL A 112 17.17 27.52 8.52
CA VAL A 112 17.67 27.73 9.88
C VAL A 112 19.20 27.80 9.92
N LYS A 113 19.90 26.96 9.14
CA LYS A 113 21.37 27.00 9.02
C LYS A 113 21.85 28.31 8.40
N LYS A 114 21.15 28.79 7.36
CA LYS A 114 21.45 30.06 6.69
C LYS A 114 21.25 31.26 7.61
N GLU A 115 20.16 31.26 8.39
CA GLU A 115 19.86 32.31 9.37
C GLU A 115 20.84 32.34 10.54
N ARG A 116 21.36 31.17 10.95
CA ARG A 116 22.39 31.05 12.00
C ARG A 116 23.83 31.31 11.52
N GLY A 117 24.02 31.67 10.25
CA GLY A 117 25.35 31.99 9.69
C GLY A 117 26.33 30.81 9.67
N ILE A 118 25.85 29.56 9.79
CA ILE A 118 26.71 28.37 9.79
C ILE A 118 27.09 28.09 8.34
N GLN A 119 28.27 28.55 7.92
CA GLN A 119 28.87 28.13 6.65
C GLN A 119 29.22 26.65 6.73
N ALA A 120 28.79 25.89 5.71
CA ALA A 120 28.92 24.45 5.67
C ALA A 120 30.40 24.03 5.65
N HIS A 121 30.90 23.53 6.78
CA HIS A 121 32.06 22.64 6.71
C HIS A 121 31.53 21.27 6.26
N ASN A 122 31.96 20.86 5.06
CA ASN A 122 31.66 19.58 4.44
C ASN A 122 31.96 18.41 5.40
N ALA A 123 30.96 18.00 6.18
CA ALA A 123 30.93 16.70 6.82
C ALA A 123 29.87 15.87 6.08
N PRO A 124 30.20 14.70 5.53
CA PRO A 124 29.22 13.84 4.89
C PRO A 124 28.24 13.33 5.96
N ALA A 125 27.10 14.01 6.07
CA ALA A 125 26.01 13.59 6.91
C ALA A 125 25.38 12.36 6.26
N PHE A 126 25.63 11.21 6.87
CA PHE A 126 25.09 9.89 6.55
C PHE A 126 25.72 9.18 5.35
N LYS A 127 26.42 8.07 5.64
CA LYS A 127 26.72 7.03 4.64
C LYS A 127 25.42 6.66 3.94
N ALA A 128 25.42 6.68 2.61
CA ALA A 128 24.31 6.24 1.79
C ALA A 128 23.84 4.84 2.25
N ARG A 129 22.60 4.75 2.72
CA ARG A 129 21.98 3.44 3.02
C ARG A 129 21.76 2.70 1.68
N PRO A 130 22.03 1.39 1.63
CA PRO A 130 21.83 0.63 0.40
C PRO A 130 20.35 0.68 -0.01
N GLN A 131 20.07 1.17 -1.20
CA GLN A 131 18.74 1.15 -1.80
C GLN A 131 18.41 -0.26 -2.33
N GLY A 132 17.16 -0.70 -2.10
CA GLY A 132 16.54 -1.85 -2.76
C GLY A 132 16.52 -3.15 -1.95
N TYR A 133 16.09 -4.23 -2.63
CA TYR A 133 15.89 -5.58 -2.08
C TYR A 133 17.13 -6.24 -1.42
N LYS A 134 18.29 -5.59 -1.45
CA LYS A 134 19.50 -6.03 -0.76
C LYS A 134 19.44 -5.90 0.77
N ALA A 135 18.46 -5.15 1.31
CA ALA A 135 18.31 -4.99 2.77
C ALA A 135 17.71 -6.22 3.48
N TYR A 136 17.14 -7.17 2.75
CA TYR A 136 16.44 -8.34 3.32
C TYR A 136 17.07 -9.69 2.92
N ALA A 137 18.28 -9.69 2.34
CA ALA A 137 18.87 -10.89 1.77
C ALA A 137 19.57 -11.82 2.77
N ASN A 138 19.68 -11.47 4.05
CA ASN A 138 20.31 -12.32 5.05
C ASN A 138 19.47 -12.38 6.34
N VAL A 139 18.58 -13.38 6.41
CA VAL A 139 18.27 -14.13 7.63
C VAL A 139 18.23 -15.60 7.25
#